data_AF-A0A9E3MSZ2-F1
#
_entry.id   AF-A0A9E3MSZ2-F1
#
_cell.length_a   1.000
_cell.length_b   1.000
_cell.length_c   1.000
_cell.angle_alpha   90.00
_cell.angle_beta   90.00
_cell.angle_gamma   90.00
#
_symmetry.space_group_name_H-M   'P 1'
#
loop_
_entity.id
_entity.type
_entity.pdbx_description
1 polymer ?
#
loop_
_entity_poly.entity_id
_entity_poly.type
_entity_poly.pdbx_seq_one_letter_code
_entity_poly.pdbx_strand_id
1 'polypeptide(L)'
;MARERQHPPLSRLSRRSLLGGAAAAAGAVALTGTAASPASAATRDVDVAIVGGGLAGLTAARDLVAGGKTVAVLEARDRVGGRVLNLPLAGGGVTEGGGEFIGPTQDRIKALADSLGVGTFPTYNTGKNLLYKDGKKTAYATDGLLGSVPPIDAAGLANAAIVQASLDDMAKTIPLDAPWTAAKAEEWDRQTFETWLRANAVIPSAKFLLDVACTSIFSAEPRELSLLFVLFYIAAAGNETTPGTLERLTETAGGAQELRFVGGSQLVPIKLAATLGDRVVL
;
A
#
# COMPACT_ATOMS: atom_id res chain seq x y z
N MET A 1 4.51 -24.27 -43.62
CA MET A 1 3.43 -25.09 -43.01
C MET A 1 3.41 -24.82 -41.51
N ALA A 2 2.62 -23.82 -41.10
CA ALA A 2 2.43 -23.46 -39.70
C ALA A 2 0.98 -23.81 -39.33
N ARG A 3 0.78 -24.64 -38.30
CA ARG A 3 -0.55 -24.93 -37.76
C ARG A 3 -0.86 -23.89 -36.68
N GLU A 4 -1.70 -22.94 -37.04
CA GLU A 4 -2.38 -22.02 -36.13
C GLU A 4 -3.37 -22.81 -35.27
N ARG A 5 -3.21 -22.75 -33.93
CA ARG A 5 -4.21 -23.27 -33.00
C ARG A 5 -5.23 -22.16 -32.76
N GLN A 6 -6.45 -22.34 -33.29
CA GLN A 6 -7.58 -21.47 -33.00
C GLN A 6 -8.13 -21.79 -31.60
N HIS A 7 -8.14 -20.81 -30.70
CA HIS A 7 -8.90 -20.86 -29.45
C HIS A 7 -10.34 -20.38 -29.71
N PRO A 8 -11.38 -21.03 -29.14
CA PRO A 8 -12.75 -20.55 -29.27
C PRO A 8 -12.98 -19.29 -28.41
N PRO A 9 -13.90 -18.39 -28.80
CA PRO A 9 -14.12 -17.15 -28.08
C PRO A 9 -14.84 -17.39 -26.75
N LEU A 10 -14.29 -16.83 -25.66
CA LEU A 10 -14.98 -16.74 -24.37
C LEU A 10 -16.12 -15.72 -24.49
N SER A 11 -17.35 -16.17 -24.25
CA SER A 11 -18.57 -15.35 -24.23
C SER A 11 -18.46 -14.24 -23.18
N ARG A 12 -18.45 -12.99 -23.63
CA ARG A 12 -18.47 -11.80 -22.75
C ARG A 12 -19.89 -11.58 -22.23
N LEU A 13 -20.20 -12.09 -21.04
CA LEU A 13 -21.33 -11.59 -20.26
C LEU A 13 -20.93 -10.25 -19.62
N SER A 14 -21.64 -9.19 -19.97
CA SER A 14 -21.45 -7.83 -19.46
C SER A 14 -22.51 -7.53 -18.39
N ARG A 15 -22.15 -6.76 -17.36
CA ARG A 15 -23.01 -6.37 -16.22
C ARG A 15 -24.36 -5.73 -16.61
N ARG A 16 -24.57 -5.40 -17.88
CA ARG A 16 -25.81 -4.81 -18.41
C ARG A 16 -26.85 -5.84 -18.90
N SER A 17 -26.53 -7.14 -18.93
CA SER A 17 -27.47 -8.21 -19.33
C SER A 17 -28.28 -8.81 -18.17
N LEU A 18 -28.22 -8.25 -16.95
CA LEU A 18 -28.92 -8.76 -15.76
C LEU A 18 -30.21 -8.00 -15.39
N LEU A 19 -30.70 -7.05 -16.20
CA LEU A 19 -31.89 -6.25 -15.86
C LEU A 19 -32.93 -6.09 -16.99
N GLY A 20 -32.99 -6.99 -17.97
CA GLY A 20 -34.03 -6.94 -19.00
C GLY A 20 -34.43 -8.31 -19.50
N GLY A 21 -35.51 -8.87 -18.95
CA GLY A 21 -36.03 -10.16 -19.42
C GLY A 21 -37.10 -10.77 -18.52
N ALA A 22 -38.15 -10.02 -18.18
CA ALA A 22 -39.40 -10.60 -17.70
C ALA A 22 -40.43 -10.55 -18.83
N ALA A 23 -40.72 -11.70 -19.46
CA ALA A 23 -42.01 -12.00 -20.12
C ALA A 23 -42.08 -13.46 -20.65
N ALA A 24 -42.87 -14.27 -19.94
CA ALA A 24 -43.76 -15.37 -20.35
C ALA A 24 -43.32 -16.48 -21.35
N ALA A 25 -43.38 -17.75 -20.91
CA ALA A 25 -44.33 -18.74 -21.42
C ALA A 25 -44.44 -19.96 -20.48
N ALA A 26 -45.67 -20.45 -20.33
CA ALA A 26 -46.10 -21.50 -19.41
C ALA A 26 -45.64 -22.92 -19.82
N GLY A 27 -45.36 -23.74 -18.81
CA GLY A 27 -45.15 -25.19 -18.95
C GLY A 27 -45.16 -25.85 -17.57
N ALA A 28 -46.36 -26.23 -17.10
CA ALA A 28 -46.51 -26.95 -15.84
C ALA A 28 -46.06 -28.40 -16.00
N VAL A 29 -44.88 -28.73 -15.46
CA VAL A 29 -44.51 -30.11 -15.12
C VAL A 29 -44.30 -30.14 -13.62
N ALA A 30 -45.26 -30.73 -12.91
CA ALA A 30 -45.17 -30.96 -11.47
C ALA A 30 -44.13 -32.06 -11.20
N LEU A 31 -42.88 -31.67 -11.04
CA LEU A 31 -41.86 -32.49 -10.40
C LEU A 31 -41.94 -32.23 -8.90
N THR A 32 -42.59 -33.13 -8.16
CA THR A 32 -42.49 -33.21 -6.69
C THR A 32 -41.11 -33.77 -6.33
N GLY A 33 -40.07 -32.98 -6.60
CA GLY A 33 -38.78 -33.12 -5.95
C GLY A 33 -38.77 -32.14 -4.79
N THR A 34 -38.67 -32.65 -3.56
CA THR A 34 -38.30 -31.82 -2.41
C THR A 34 -36.92 -31.25 -2.69
N ALA A 35 -36.87 -30.07 -3.30
CA ALA A 35 -35.67 -29.26 -3.32
C ALA A 35 -35.30 -29.07 -1.85
N ALA A 36 -34.21 -29.71 -1.43
CA ALA A 36 -33.63 -29.44 -0.13
C ALA A 36 -33.47 -27.92 -0.06
N SER A 37 -34.17 -27.28 0.89
CA SER A 37 -33.94 -25.87 1.18
C SER A 37 -32.43 -25.66 1.25
N PRO A 38 -31.86 -24.66 0.56
CA PRO A 38 -30.45 -24.35 0.75
C PRO A 38 -30.27 -24.22 2.25
N ALA A 39 -29.36 -25.02 2.81
CA ALA A 39 -29.10 -25.03 4.24
C ALA A 39 -29.00 -23.57 4.67
N SER A 40 -29.91 -23.13 5.54
CA SER A 40 -29.93 -21.77 6.06
C SER A 40 -28.52 -21.45 6.50
N ALA A 41 -27.83 -20.57 5.79
CA ALA A 41 -26.50 -20.13 6.18
C ALA A 41 -26.63 -19.68 7.63
N ALA A 42 -25.93 -20.34 8.55
CA ALA A 42 -26.08 -20.07 9.97
C ALA A 42 -25.73 -18.59 10.20
N THR A 43 -26.72 -17.81 10.60
CA THR A 43 -26.53 -16.41 10.97
C THR A 43 -25.75 -16.38 12.27
N ARG A 44 -24.61 -15.67 12.27
CA ARG A 44 -23.82 -15.43 13.47
C ARG A 44 -24.13 -14.03 13.98
N ASP A 45 -24.72 -13.93 15.16
CA ASP A 45 -24.89 -12.66 15.85
C ASP A 45 -23.58 -12.28 16.57
N VAL A 46 -23.08 -11.08 16.30
CA VAL A 46 -21.86 -10.52 16.89
C VAL A 46 -22.07 -9.04 17.21
N ASP A 47 -21.33 -8.50 18.18
CA ASP A 47 -21.34 -7.08 18.51
C ASP A 47 -20.78 -6.23 17.35
N VAL A 48 -19.74 -6.74 16.68
CA VAL A 48 -19.05 -6.03 15.59
C VAL A 48 -18.72 -6.96 14.43
N ALA A 49 -19.19 -6.61 13.23
CA ALA A 49 -18.72 -7.20 11.98
C ALA A 49 -17.65 -6.30 11.34
N ILE A 50 -16.48 -6.86 11.05
CA ILE A 50 -15.34 -6.18 10.42
C ILE A 50 -15.23 -6.66 8.98
N VAL A 51 -15.25 -5.74 8.02
CA VAL A 51 -15.09 -6.05 6.60
C VAL A 51 -13.61 -5.93 6.21
N GLY A 52 -12.97 -7.07 5.95
CA GLY A 52 -11.59 -7.21 5.48
C GLY A 52 -10.62 -7.76 6.53
N GLY A 53 -9.99 -8.89 6.21
CA GLY A 53 -8.93 -9.57 6.96
C GLY A 53 -7.52 -9.08 6.62
N GLY A 54 -7.36 -7.79 6.36
CA GLY A 54 -6.05 -7.14 6.28
C GLY A 54 -5.50 -6.77 7.68
N LEU A 55 -4.28 -6.25 7.75
CA LEU A 55 -3.65 -5.82 9.02
C LEU A 55 -4.55 -4.90 9.85
N ALA A 56 -5.20 -3.91 9.23
CA ALA A 56 -6.11 -2.99 9.92
C ALA A 56 -7.32 -3.71 10.55
N GLY A 57 -8.04 -4.53 9.77
CA GLY A 57 -9.21 -5.25 10.27
C GLY A 57 -8.87 -6.29 11.33
N LEU A 58 -7.77 -7.02 11.16
CA LEU A 58 -7.31 -8.00 12.15
C LEU A 58 -6.84 -7.35 13.45
N THR A 59 -6.17 -6.18 13.37
CA THR A 59 -5.75 -5.43 14.56
C THR A 59 -6.97 -4.87 15.31
N ALA A 60 -7.95 -4.31 14.58
CA ALA A 60 -9.20 -3.88 15.17
C ALA A 60 -9.95 -5.05 15.85
N ALA A 61 -9.99 -6.23 15.21
CA ALA A 61 -10.60 -7.43 15.78
C ALA A 61 -9.91 -7.85 17.09
N ARG A 62 -8.58 -7.88 17.11
CA ARG A 62 -7.78 -8.16 18.32
C ARG A 62 -8.16 -7.23 19.45
N ASP A 63 -8.23 -5.92 19.20
CA ASP A 63 -8.49 -4.92 20.23
C ASP A 63 -9.93 -4.99 20.75
N LEU A 64 -10.90 -5.22 19.86
CA LEU A 64 -12.30 -5.41 20.23
C LEU A 64 -12.53 -6.69 21.05
N VAL A 65 -11.88 -7.80 20.68
CA VAL A 65 -11.93 -9.05 21.43
C VAL A 65 -11.29 -8.88 22.81
N ALA A 66 -10.15 -8.19 22.90
CA ALA A 66 -9.53 -7.85 24.18
C ALA A 66 -10.44 -6.97 25.05
N GLY A 67 -11.25 -6.11 24.43
CA GLY A 67 -12.32 -5.34 25.07
C GLY A 67 -13.61 -6.12 25.38
N GLY A 68 -13.62 -7.44 25.20
CA GLY A 68 -14.75 -8.31 25.54
C GLY A 68 -15.90 -8.31 24.52
N LYS A 69 -15.68 -7.81 23.30
CA LYS A 69 -16.69 -7.86 22.22
C LYS A 69 -16.63 -9.16 21.45
N THR A 70 -17.81 -9.63 21.03
CA THR A 70 -17.93 -10.68 20.01
C THR A 70 -17.73 -10.05 18.63
N VAL A 71 -16.87 -10.67 17.81
CA VAL A 71 -16.42 -10.11 16.54
C VAL A 71 -16.44 -11.17 15.46
N ALA A 72 -16.88 -10.79 14.26
CA ALA A 72 -16.64 -11.54 13.02
C ALA A 72 -15.83 -10.68 12.04
N VAL A 73 -14.73 -11.22 11.52
CA VAL A 73 -13.95 -10.63 10.43
C VAL A 73 -14.34 -11.34 9.15
N LEU A 74 -14.90 -10.60 8.20
CA LEU A 74 -15.34 -11.09 6.91
C LEU A 74 -14.31 -10.69 5.85
N GLU A 75 -13.46 -11.61 5.43
CA GLU A 75 -12.50 -11.41 4.34
C GLU A 75 -13.08 -11.91 3.04
N ALA A 76 -12.83 -11.17 1.95
CA ALA A 76 -13.38 -11.49 0.63
C ALA A 76 -12.57 -12.55 -0.13
N ARG A 77 -11.37 -12.87 0.34
CA ARG A 77 -10.45 -13.84 -0.28
C ARG A 77 -10.33 -15.09 0.57
N ASP A 78 -9.84 -16.15 -0.05
CA ASP A 78 -9.37 -17.39 0.58
C ASP A 78 -8.11 -17.23 1.45
N ARG A 79 -7.69 -15.99 1.76
CA ARG A 79 -6.51 -15.68 2.57
C ARG A 79 -6.64 -14.36 3.29
N VAL A 80 -5.99 -14.26 4.45
CA VAL A 80 -5.77 -12.98 5.13
C VAL A 80 -4.57 -12.21 4.56
N GLY A 81 -4.43 -10.96 5.01
CA GLY A 81 -3.29 -10.08 4.75
C GLY A 81 -3.59 -8.93 3.79
N GLY A 82 -4.61 -9.04 2.95
CA GLY A 82 -4.99 -7.99 2.02
C GLY A 82 -3.83 -7.61 1.09
N ARG A 83 -3.24 -6.42 1.29
CA ARG A 83 -2.13 -5.84 0.52
C ARG A 83 -0.74 -6.39 0.89
N VAL A 84 -0.63 -7.21 1.93
CA VAL A 84 0.58 -8.03 2.16
C VAL A 84 0.31 -9.46 1.71
N LEU A 85 1.28 -10.04 1.01
CA LEU A 85 1.17 -11.37 0.39
C LEU A 85 2.57 -11.97 0.29
N ASN A 86 2.73 -13.19 0.80
CA ASN A 86 3.93 -13.98 0.63
C ASN A 86 3.75 -14.92 -0.57
N LEU A 87 4.74 -14.96 -1.46
CA LEU A 87 4.80 -15.85 -2.60
C LEU A 87 5.94 -16.86 -2.39
N PRO A 88 5.67 -18.17 -2.48
CA PRO A 88 6.69 -19.20 -2.29
C PRO A 88 7.69 -19.20 -3.46
N LEU A 89 8.97 -19.38 -3.14
CA LEU A 89 10.04 -19.58 -4.10
C LEU A 89 10.37 -21.07 -4.25
N ALA A 90 10.79 -21.49 -5.44
CA ALA A 90 11.08 -22.90 -5.76
C ALA A 90 12.15 -23.57 -4.87
N GLY A 91 12.93 -22.80 -4.12
CA GLY A 91 13.95 -23.27 -3.18
C GLY A 91 13.55 -23.28 -1.70
N GLY A 92 12.27 -23.12 -1.37
CA GLY A 92 11.79 -23.10 0.02
C GLY A 92 11.90 -21.74 0.72
N GLY A 93 12.15 -20.68 -0.04
CA GLY A 93 12.10 -19.30 0.43
C GLY A 93 10.75 -18.62 0.15
N VAL A 94 10.64 -17.36 0.54
CA VAL A 94 9.46 -16.53 0.32
C VAL A 94 9.89 -15.18 -0.23
N THR A 95 9.08 -14.62 -1.13
CA THR A 95 9.19 -13.22 -1.55
C THR A 95 7.85 -12.54 -1.32
N GLU A 96 7.86 -11.28 -0.91
CA GLU A 96 6.64 -10.50 -0.77
C GLU A 96 6.11 -10.07 -2.15
N GLY A 97 4.85 -10.37 -2.44
CA GLY A 97 4.10 -9.89 -3.61
C GLY A 97 3.26 -8.65 -3.30
N GLY A 98 3.55 -7.94 -2.21
CA GLY A 98 2.77 -6.81 -1.70
C GLY A 98 3.63 -5.94 -0.79
N GLY A 99 3.02 -5.31 0.23
CA GLY A 99 3.78 -4.52 1.21
C GLY A 99 4.86 -5.35 1.91
N GLU A 100 6.07 -4.82 2.00
CA GLU A 100 7.28 -5.59 2.33
C GLU A 100 8.10 -4.96 3.45
N PHE A 101 8.26 -3.63 3.40
CA PHE A 101 9.21 -2.92 4.23
C PHE A 101 8.58 -2.31 5.49
N ILE A 102 9.42 -2.15 6.51
CA ILE A 102 9.22 -1.22 7.62
C ILE A 102 10.52 -0.48 7.92
N GLY A 103 10.46 0.61 8.68
CA GLY A 103 11.62 1.38 9.07
C GLY A 103 11.43 2.15 10.37
N PRO A 104 12.35 3.06 10.72
CA PRO A 104 12.22 3.94 11.88
C PRO A 104 10.86 4.67 11.87
N THR A 105 10.34 4.96 13.06
CA THR A 105 9.01 5.59 13.31
C THR A 105 7.79 4.73 13.02
N GLN A 106 7.95 3.54 12.41
CA GLN A 106 6.85 2.58 12.20
C GLN A 106 6.65 1.66 13.41
N ASP A 107 6.54 2.27 14.59
CA ASP A 107 6.64 1.59 15.88
C ASP A 107 5.52 0.56 16.12
N ARG A 108 4.31 0.88 15.64
CA ARG A 108 3.11 0.06 15.86
C ARG A 108 3.19 -1.30 15.17
N ILE A 109 3.61 -1.33 13.90
CA ILE A 109 3.73 -2.59 13.14
C ILE A 109 4.93 -3.40 13.62
N LYS A 110 6.03 -2.74 14.02
CA LYS A 110 7.18 -3.40 14.63
C LYS A 110 6.80 -4.08 15.95
N ALA A 111 6.12 -3.37 16.84
CA ALA A 111 5.65 -3.93 18.10
C ALA A 111 4.66 -5.09 17.91
N LEU A 112 3.75 -4.97 16.93
CA LEU A 112 2.84 -6.07 16.57
C LEU A 112 3.62 -7.31 16.11
N ALA A 113 4.58 -7.15 15.21
CA ALA A 113 5.40 -8.26 14.72
C ALA A 113 6.18 -8.92 15.87
N ASP A 114 6.80 -8.13 16.76
CA ASP A 114 7.52 -8.64 17.93
C ASP A 114 6.60 -9.45 18.85
N SER A 115 5.40 -8.95 19.14
CA SER A 115 4.41 -9.65 19.99
C SER A 115 3.96 -11.00 19.41
N LEU A 116 4.06 -11.18 18.09
CA LEU A 116 3.71 -12.42 17.38
C LEU A 116 4.95 -13.29 17.11
N GLY A 117 6.13 -12.88 17.58
CA GLY A 117 7.40 -13.57 17.31
C GLY A 117 7.74 -13.61 15.82
N VAL A 118 7.48 -12.51 15.09
CA VAL A 118 7.92 -12.32 13.70
C VAL A 118 9.14 -11.41 13.73
N GLY A 119 10.32 -11.98 13.51
CA GLY A 119 11.57 -11.22 13.49
C GLY A 119 11.70 -10.33 12.26
N THR A 120 12.65 -9.39 12.30
CA THR A 120 13.00 -8.52 11.19
C THR A 120 14.48 -8.64 10.83
N PHE A 121 14.84 -8.28 9.60
CA PHE A 121 16.22 -8.25 9.13
C PHE A 121 16.46 -7.02 8.23
N PRO A 122 17.69 -6.51 8.12
CA PRO A 122 17.98 -5.34 7.29
C PRO A 122 17.79 -5.64 5.81
N THR A 123 17.16 -4.71 5.09
CA THR A 123 17.12 -4.71 3.63
C THR A 123 18.55 -4.66 3.10
N TYR A 124 18.83 -5.45 2.05
CA TYR A 124 20.13 -5.39 1.40
C TYR A 124 20.35 -3.97 0.84
N ASN A 125 21.30 -3.26 1.44
CA ASN A 125 21.59 -1.86 1.11
C ASN A 125 23.09 -1.62 0.95
N THR A 126 23.82 -2.60 0.41
CA THR A 126 25.26 -2.48 0.16
C THR A 126 25.54 -2.45 -1.34
N GLY A 127 26.62 -1.79 -1.74
CA GLY A 127 27.01 -1.66 -3.14
C GLY A 127 26.56 -0.34 -3.76
N LYS A 128 26.45 -0.32 -5.10
CA LYS A 128 26.11 0.88 -5.86
C LYS A 128 24.65 0.84 -6.30
N ASN A 129 23.96 1.96 -6.12
CA ASN A 129 22.67 2.17 -6.77
C ASN A 129 22.86 2.43 -8.27
N LEU A 130 21.79 2.25 -9.04
CA LEU A 130 21.79 2.43 -10.49
C LEU A 130 20.74 3.46 -10.89
N LEU A 131 21.18 4.57 -11.49
CA LEU A 131 20.30 5.47 -12.21
C LEU A 131 20.22 5.02 -13.67
N TYR A 132 19.01 4.74 -14.16
CA TYR A 132 18.75 4.55 -15.58
C TYR A 132 17.99 5.75 -16.14
N LYS A 133 18.61 6.48 -17.06
CA LYS A 133 18.02 7.68 -17.67
C LYS A 133 18.50 7.81 -19.11
N ASP A 134 17.58 8.11 -20.04
CA ASP A 134 17.88 8.36 -21.46
C ASP A 134 18.73 7.24 -22.10
N GLY A 135 18.40 5.98 -21.79
CA GLY A 135 19.12 4.81 -22.30
C GLY A 135 20.43 4.48 -21.60
N LYS A 136 20.89 5.33 -20.66
CA LYS A 136 22.18 5.18 -19.97
C LYS A 136 21.99 4.68 -18.54
N LYS A 137 22.79 3.68 -18.15
CA LYS A 137 22.93 3.19 -16.77
C LYS A 137 24.14 3.86 -16.12
N THR A 138 23.95 4.51 -14.97
CA THR A 138 25.01 5.14 -14.18
C THR A 138 25.00 4.57 -12.78
N ALA A 139 26.09 3.90 -12.40
CA ALA A 139 26.27 3.40 -11.05
C ALA A 139 26.80 4.50 -10.12
N TYR A 140 26.26 4.61 -8.92
CA TYR A 140 26.69 5.61 -7.94
C TYR A 140 26.71 5.03 -6.53
N ALA A 141 27.63 5.53 -5.72
CA ALA A 141 27.83 5.09 -4.35
C ALA A 141 26.79 5.74 -3.43
N THR A 142 26.35 5.02 -2.40
CA THR A 142 25.34 5.46 -1.44
C THR A 142 25.92 5.92 -0.10
N ASP A 143 27.24 5.79 0.07
CA ASP A 143 28.02 6.16 1.27
C ASP A 143 28.75 7.50 1.14
N GLY A 144 28.53 8.22 0.04
CA GLY A 144 29.10 9.54 -0.22
C GLY A 144 28.29 10.68 0.40
N LEU A 145 28.77 11.92 0.20
CA LEU A 145 28.15 13.15 0.73
C LEU A 145 26.67 13.31 0.33
N LEU A 146 26.28 12.81 -0.84
CA LEU A 146 24.91 12.89 -1.36
C LEU A 146 24.05 11.67 -1.00
N GLY A 147 24.57 10.72 -0.21
CA GLY A 147 23.84 9.52 0.18
C GLY A 147 23.30 8.75 -1.03
N SER A 148 22.03 8.35 -0.96
CA SER A 148 21.36 7.57 -2.02
C SER A 148 20.78 8.42 -3.16
N VAL A 149 20.96 9.75 -3.13
CA VAL A 149 20.41 10.66 -4.14
C VAL A 149 21.02 10.39 -5.52
N PRO A 150 20.21 10.14 -6.57
CA PRO A 150 20.74 9.86 -7.89
C PRO A 150 21.59 11.01 -8.46
N PRO A 151 22.72 10.72 -9.13
CA PRO A 151 23.62 11.75 -9.63
C PRO A 151 23.05 12.46 -10.85
N ILE A 152 22.62 13.70 -10.64
CA ILE A 152 22.28 14.66 -11.70
C ILE A 152 23.24 15.86 -11.66
N ASP A 153 23.04 16.85 -12.52
CA ASP A 153 23.86 18.07 -12.50
C ASP A 153 23.69 18.86 -11.18
N ALA A 154 24.71 19.64 -10.83
CA ALA A 154 24.77 20.33 -9.55
C ALA A 154 23.63 21.35 -9.35
N ALA A 155 23.18 22.01 -10.42
CA ALA A 155 22.05 22.95 -10.35
C ALA A 155 20.75 22.20 -10.05
N GLY A 156 20.55 21.04 -10.68
CA GLY A 156 19.44 20.14 -10.40
C GLY A 156 19.43 19.62 -8.95
N LEU A 157 20.58 19.17 -8.45
CA LEU A 157 20.70 18.73 -7.05
C LEU A 157 20.36 19.85 -6.07
N ALA A 158 20.91 21.05 -6.30
CA ALA A 158 20.63 22.21 -5.44
C ALA A 158 19.15 22.60 -5.46
N ASN A 159 18.52 22.65 -6.63
CA ASN A 159 17.09 22.97 -6.73
C ASN A 159 16.22 21.87 -6.12
N ALA A 160 16.52 20.58 -6.33
CA ALA A 160 15.80 19.47 -5.71
C ALA A 160 15.88 19.54 -4.18
N ALA A 161 17.05 19.83 -3.62
CA ALA A 161 17.23 19.98 -2.17
C ALA A 161 16.40 21.14 -1.59
N ILE A 162 16.36 22.29 -2.29
CA ILE A 162 15.51 23.43 -1.90
C ILE A 162 14.02 23.04 -1.94
N VAL A 163 13.59 22.34 -2.99
CA VAL A 163 12.20 21.91 -3.15
C VAL A 163 11.80 20.90 -2.07
N GLN A 164 12.67 19.92 -1.81
CA GLN A 164 12.48 18.95 -0.73
C GLN A 164 12.37 19.63 0.63
N ALA A 165 13.30 20.54 0.96
CA ALA A 165 13.25 21.29 2.21
C ALA A 165 11.95 22.11 2.35
N SER A 166 11.48 22.72 1.26
CA SER A 166 10.20 23.42 1.24
C SER A 166 9.02 22.47 1.50
N LEU A 167 9.00 21.28 0.90
CA LEU A 167 7.95 20.29 1.15
C LEU A 167 7.96 19.81 2.61
N ASP A 168 9.13 19.52 3.17
CA ASP A 168 9.28 19.08 4.55
C ASP A 168 8.85 20.18 5.53
N ASP A 169 9.18 21.45 5.28
CA ASP A 169 8.73 22.58 6.10
C ASP A 169 7.23 22.80 6.02
N MET A 170 6.64 22.67 4.83
CA MET A 170 5.20 22.75 4.65
C MET A 170 4.48 21.58 5.36
N ALA A 171 5.02 20.36 5.27
CA ALA A 171 4.47 19.16 5.88
C ALA A 171 4.39 19.25 7.41
N LYS A 172 5.35 19.91 8.07
CA LYS A 172 5.32 20.17 9.52
C LYS A 172 4.08 20.92 9.99
N THR A 173 3.40 21.64 9.09
CA THR A 173 2.20 22.43 9.42
C THR A 173 0.88 21.65 9.25
N ILE A 174 0.94 20.39 8.81
CA ILE A 174 -0.24 19.57 8.52
C ILE A 174 -0.70 18.81 9.78
N PRO A 175 -1.93 19.05 10.27
CA PRO A 175 -2.51 18.23 11.34
C PRO A 175 -2.83 16.83 10.81
N LEU A 176 -2.22 15.79 11.39
CA LEU A 176 -2.38 14.40 10.91
C LEU A 176 -3.80 13.86 11.06
N ASP A 177 -4.52 14.24 12.12
CA ASP A 177 -5.89 13.77 12.35
C ASP A 177 -6.92 14.50 11.49
N ALA A 178 -6.58 15.69 10.98
CA ALA A 178 -7.50 16.54 10.22
C ALA A 178 -6.76 17.46 9.23
N PRO A 179 -6.11 16.91 8.18
CA PRO A 179 -5.27 17.69 7.25
C PRO A 179 -6.04 18.80 6.54
N TRP A 180 -7.36 18.64 6.34
CA TRP A 180 -8.25 19.67 5.79
C TRP A 180 -8.41 20.93 6.66
N THR A 181 -7.92 20.91 7.91
CA THR A 181 -7.91 22.07 8.81
C THR A 181 -6.62 22.88 8.77
N ALA A 182 -5.61 22.44 8.00
CA ALA A 182 -4.37 23.20 7.84
C ALA A 182 -4.65 24.61 7.31
N ALA A 183 -3.86 25.60 7.72
CA ALA A 183 -4.10 27.02 7.41
C ALA A 183 -4.23 27.32 5.90
N LYS A 184 -3.55 26.53 5.07
CA LYS A 184 -3.56 26.63 3.60
C LYS A 184 -4.18 25.41 2.92
N ALA A 185 -4.99 24.62 3.62
CA ALA A 185 -5.57 23.38 3.08
C ALA A 185 -6.30 23.60 1.76
N GLU A 186 -7.15 24.62 1.65
CA GLU A 186 -7.89 24.94 0.43
C GLU A 186 -6.96 25.33 -0.75
N GLU A 187 -5.88 26.08 -0.49
CA GLU A 187 -4.88 26.47 -1.51
C GLU A 187 -4.09 25.25 -2.01
N TRP A 188 -3.68 24.39 -1.10
CA TRP A 188 -2.87 23.21 -1.41
C TRP A 188 -3.71 22.09 -2.03
N ASP A 189 -4.96 21.92 -1.63
CA ASP A 189 -5.82 20.85 -2.15
C ASP A 189 -6.42 21.18 -3.54
N ARG A 190 -6.49 22.47 -3.88
CA ARG A 190 -6.97 22.93 -5.20
C ARG A 190 -5.95 22.86 -6.32
N GLN A 191 -4.70 22.53 -6.02
CA GLN A 191 -3.65 22.39 -7.02
C GLN A 191 -3.06 20.98 -6.98
N THR A 192 -2.68 20.50 -8.16
CA THR A 192 -1.95 19.24 -8.25
C THR A 192 -0.52 19.42 -7.75
N PHE A 193 0.11 18.34 -7.30
CA PHE A 193 1.53 18.34 -6.98
C PHE A 193 2.37 18.75 -8.21
N GLU A 194 1.97 18.35 -9.42
CA GLU A 194 2.62 18.81 -10.66
C GLU A 194 2.59 20.34 -10.81
N THR A 195 1.44 20.98 -10.56
CA THR A 195 1.31 22.44 -10.69
C THR A 195 2.29 23.14 -9.76
N TRP A 196 2.38 22.66 -8.52
CA TRP A 196 3.33 23.18 -7.54
C TRP A 196 4.79 22.90 -7.95
N LEU A 197 5.10 21.68 -8.41
CA LEU A 197 6.45 21.32 -8.89
C LEU A 197 6.90 22.18 -10.07
N ARG A 198 6.02 22.52 -11.02
CA ARG A 198 6.37 23.40 -12.15
C ARG A 198 6.82 24.79 -11.69
N ALA A 199 6.30 25.28 -10.58
CA ALA A 199 6.68 26.58 -10.02
C ALA A 199 7.97 26.53 -9.18
N ASN A 200 8.32 25.37 -8.61
CA ASN A 200 9.39 25.27 -7.61
C ASN A 200 10.60 24.44 -8.08
N ALA A 201 10.39 23.37 -8.84
CA ALA A 201 11.41 22.52 -9.46
C ALA A 201 11.75 23.01 -10.88
N VAL A 202 12.27 24.25 -10.95
CA VAL A 202 12.50 24.98 -12.21
C VAL A 202 13.66 24.42 -13.04
N ILE A 203 14.56 23.64 -12.43
CA ILE A 203 15.63 22.93 -13.16
C ILE A 203 15.09 21.58 -13.64
N PRO A 204 15.13 21.26 -14.96
CA PRO A 204 14.53 20.04 -15.49
C PRO A 204 15.02 18.74 -14.84
N SER A 205 16.29 18.68 -14.44
CA SER A 205 16.85 17.52 -13.73
C SER A 205 16.36 17.41 -12.29
N ALA A 206 16.09 18.52 -11.60
CA ALA A 206 15.43 18.52 -10.30
C ALA A 206 14.00 17.99 -10.42
N LYS A 207 13.24 18.49 -11.40
CA LYS A 207 11.89 18.00 -11.69
C LYS A 207 11.90 16.49 -11.96
N PHE A 208 12.85 16.02 -12.78
CA PHE A 208 13.01 14.59 -13.05
C PHE A 208 13.17 13.76 -11.76
N LEU A 209 14.02 14.18 -10.81
CA LEU A 209 14.17 13.45 -9.55
C LEU A 209 12.89 13.43 -8.72
N LEU A 210 12.19 14.57 -8.64
CA LEU A 210 10.95 14.68 -7.87
C LEU A 210 9.80 13.89 -8.50
N ASP A 211 9.75 13.81 -9.84
CA ASP A 211 8.81 12.94 -10.56
C ASP A 211 9.10 11.45 -10.28
N VAL A 212 10.38 11.06 -10.28
CA VAL A 212 10.80 9.68 -9.93
C VAL A 212 10.44 9.35 -8.48
N ALA A 213 10.71 10.26 -7.54
CA ALA A 213 10.33 10.09 -6.14
C ALA A 213 8.81 9.95 -6.00
N CYS A 214 8.04 10.82 -6.65
CA CYS A 214 6.58 10.80 -6.62
C CYS A 214 6.02 9.47 -7.11
N THR A 215 6.40 9.05 -8.32
CA THR A 215 5.90 7.80 -8.91
C THR A 215 6.31 6.57 -8.10
N SER A 216 7.46 6.60 -7.43
CA SER A 216 7.93 5.52 -6.56
C SER A 216 7.16 5.44 -5.23
N ILE A 217 6.84 6.57 -4.62
CA ILE A 217 6.13 6.63 -3.32
C ILE A 217 4.64 6.36 -3.50
N PHE A 218 4.01 7.03 -4.47
CA PHE A 218 2.56 7.10 -4.58
C PHE A 218 1.98 6.13 -5.61
N SER A 219 2.81 5.54 -6.48
CA SER A 219 2.35 4.78 -7.65
C SER A 219 1.35 5.58 -8.51
N ALA A 220 1.56 6.88 -8.59
CA ALA A 220 0.74 7.86 -9.31
C ALA A 220 1.63 8.97 -9.85
N GLU A 221 1.18 9.63 -10.91
CA GLU A 221 1.85 10.79 -11.48
C GLU A 221 1.61 12.05 -10.63
N PRO A 222 2.54 13.02 -10.57
CA PRO A 222 2.34 14.27 -9.83
C PRO A 222 1.07 15.04 -10.20
N ARG A 223 0.56 14.85 -11.43
CA ARG A 223 -0.67 15.50 -11.92
C ARG A 223 -1.95 14.88 -11.36
N GLU A 224 -1.87 13.68 -10.79
CA GLU A 224 -3.01 12.96 -10.22
C GLU A 224 -3.16 13.22 -8.72
N LEU A 225 -2.14 13.82 -8.09
CA LEU A 225 -2.08 14.03 -6.64
C LEU A 225 -2.41 15.47 -6.28
N SER A 226 -3.27 15.64 -5.27
CA SER A 226 -3.40 16.90 -4.54
C SER A 226 -2.08 17.23 -3.82
N LEU A 227 -1.66 18.49 -3.83
CA LEU A 227 -0.50 18.91 -3.04
C LEU A 227 -0.77 18.73 -1.53
N LEU A 228 -1.98 19.03 -1.04
CA LEU A 228 -2.33 18.80 0.37
C LEU A 228 -2.14 17.33 0.75
N PHE A 229 -2.57 16.40 -0.11
CA PHE A 229 -2.38 14.97 0.12
C PHE A 229 -0.90 14.59 0.21
N VAL A 230 -0.05 15.12 -0.67
CA VAL A 230 1.40 14.88 -0.64
C VAL A 230 2.01 15.39 0.67
N LEU A 231 1.66 16.60 1.10
CA LEU A 231 2.15 17.18 2.37
C LEU A 231 1.69 16.36 3.59
N PHE A 232 0.43 15.95 3.60
CA PHE A 232 -0.10 15.05 4.64
C PHE A 232 0.66 13.72 4.67
N TYR A 233 0.93 13.12 3.51
CA TYR A 233 1.64 11.85 3.43
C TYR A 233 3.10 11.98 3.90
N ILE A 234 3.79 13.07 3.58
CA ILE A 234 5.12 13.39 4.11
C ILE A 234 5.08 13.54 5.63
N ALA A 235 4.12 14.30 6.16
CA ALA A 235 3.95 14.47 7.59
C ALA A 235 3.72 13.12 8.31
N ALA A 236 2.91 12.24 7.68
CA ALA A 236 2.56 10.92 8.21
C ALA A 236 3.72 9.90 8.17
N ALA A 237 4.84 10.22 7.51
CA ALA A 237 6.06 9.41 7.55
C ALA A 237 6.79 9.51 8.90
N GLY A 238 6.32 10.35 9.82
CA GLY A 238 6.85 10.49 11.17
C GLY A 238 6.12 9.64 12.22
N ASN A 239 6.43 9.94 13.47
CA ASN A 239 5.67 9.50 14.64
C ASN A 239 5.54 10.67 15.63
N GLU A 240 5.08 10.39 16.84
CA GLU A 240 4.77 11.39 17.87
C GLU A 240 6.00 12.21 18.32
N THR A 241 7.22 11.71 18.11
CA THR A 241 8.46 12.37 18.55
C THR A 241 9.37 12.78 17.41
N THR A 242 9.14 12.27 16.20
CA THR A 242 10.01 12.44 15.04
C THR A 242 9.20 12.93 13.85
N PRO A 243 9.41 14.16 13.37
CA PRO A 243 8.71 14.68 12.19
C PRO A 243 8.91 13.78 10.97
N GLY A 244 7.88 13.65 10.14
CA GLY A 244 7.99 13.01 8.83
C GLY A 244 8.76 13.86 7.84
N THR A 245 9.45 13.22 6.90
CA THR A 245 10.21 13.88 5.84
C THR A 245 10.06 13.10 4.54
N LEU A 246 10.25 13.78 3.41
CA LEU A 246 10.28 13.15 2.09
C LEU A 246 11.43 12.15 1.99
N GLU A 247 12.59 12.48 2.56
CA GLU A 247 13.75 11.59 2.63
C GLU A 247 13.39 10.25 3.29
N ARG A 248 12.64 10.26 4.40
CA ARG A 248 12.26 9.03 5.09
C ARG A 248 11.38 8.12 4.23
N LEU A 249 10.60 8.69 3.31
CA LEU A 249 9.77 7.92 2.39
C LEU A 249 10.59 7.27 1.26
N THR A 250 11.79 7.76 0.97
CA THR A 250 12.62 7.30 -0.15
C THR A 250 13.84 6.47 0.26
N GLU A 251 14.34 6.64 1.49
CA GLU A 251 15.60 6.06 1.93
C GLU A 251 15.50 4.63 2.46
N THR A 252 16.55 3.85 2.21
CA THR A 252 16.70 2.53 2.87
C THR A 252 17.33 2.68 4.25
N ALA A 253 18.53 3.24 4.35
CA ALA A 253 19.17 3.42 5.65
C ALA A 253 18.51 4.58 6.40
N GLY A 254 18.01 4.34 7.61
CA GLY A 254 17.28 5.35 8.38
C GLY A 254 15.91 5.74 7.81
N GLY A 255 15.44 5.06 6.75
CA GLY A 255 14.19 5.35 6.06
C GLY A 255 13.17 4.22 6.11
N ALA A 256 12.05 4.37 5.41
CA ALA A 256 10.90 3.47 5.46
C ALA A 256 11.18 2.07 4.88
N GLN A 257 12.31 1.91 4.18
CA GLN A 257 12.73 0.69 3.49
C GLN A 257 13.78 -0.11 4.28
N GLU A 258 14.12 0.29 5.51
CA GLU A 258 15.26 -0.23 6.27
C GLU A 258 15.20 -1.71 6.59
N LEU A 259 14.03 -2.22 6.97
CA LEU A 259 13.84 -3.58 7.47
C LEU A 259 12.78 -4.34 6.68
N ARG A 260 12.95 -5.66 6.66
CA ARG A 260 11.98 -6.65 6.17
C ARG A 260 11.66 -7.67 7.25
N PHE A 261 10.61 -8.47 7.04
CA PHE A 261 10.20 -9.51 7.97
C PHE A 261 10.82 -10.87 7.65
N VAL A 262 11.38 -11.53 8.66
CA VAL A 262 11.87 -12.91 8.53
C VAL A 262 10.68 -13.82 8.18
N GLY A 263 10.74 -14.44 7.01
CA GLY A 263 9.65 -15.28 6.48
C GLY A 263 8.53 -14.50 5.78
N GLY A 264 8.70 -13.19 5.54
CA GLY A 264 7.81 -12.35 4.74
C GLY A 264 6.68 -11.69 5.52
N SER A 265 6.30 -10.48 5.10
CA SER A 265 5.36 -9.60 5.81
C SER A 265 3.96 -10.19 6.06
N GLN A 266 3.49 -11.13 5.22
CA GLN A 266 2.18 -11.77 5.40
C GLN A 266 2.13 -12.65 6.66
N LEU A 267 3.27 -13.03 7.24
CA LEU A 267 3.27 -13.79 8.49
C LEU A 267 2.62 -13.03 9.64
N VAL A 268 2.71 -11.70 9.67
CA VAL A 268 2.08 -10.89 10.72
C VAL A 268 0.56 -11.08 10.73
N PRO A 269 -0.20 -10.80 9.65
CA PRO A 269 -1.63 -11.06 9.64
C PRO A 269 -2.01 -12.54 9.72
N ILE A 270 -1.19 -13.47 9.21
CA ILE A 270 -1.45 -14.91 9.37
C ILE A 270 -1.43 -15.32 10.85
N LYS A 271 -0.37 -14.94 11.58
CA LYS A 271 -0.25 -15.24 13.01
C LYS A 271 -1.33 -14.53 13.82
N LEU A 272 -1.65 -13.28 13.48
CA LEU A 272 -2.73 -12.54 14.15
C LEU A 272 -4.11 -13.16 13.90
N ALA A 273 -4.39 -13.61 12.68
CA ALA A 273 -5.64 -14.33 12.38
C ALA A 273 -5.73 -15.65 13.16
N ALA A 274 -4.61 -16.37 13.32
CA ALA A 274 -4.57 -17.60 14.10
C ALA A 274 -4.96 -17.38 15.58
N THR A 275 -4.60 -16.23 16.18
CA THR A 275 -5.03 -15.91 17.56
C THR A 275 -6.53 -15.58 17.68
N LEU A 276 -7.17 -15.18 16.57
CA LEU A 276 -8.59 -14.85 16.52
C LEU A 276 -9.47 -16.08 16.23
N GLY A 277 -8.90 -17.10 15.59
CA GLY A 277 -9.54 -18.38 15.34
C GLY A 277 -10.74 -18.28 14.41
N ASP A 278 -11.85 -18.92 14.80
CA ASP A 278 -13.11 -19.02 14.04
C ASP A 278 -13.87 -17.70 13.85
N ARG A 279 -13.37 -16.63 14.47
CA ARG A 279 -13.83 -15.24 14.24
C ARG A 279 -13.46 -14.74 12.86
N VAL A 280 -12.43 -15.29 12.22
CA VAL A 280 -12.03 -14.92 10.86
C VAL A 280 -12.71 -15.86 9.86
N VAL A 281 -13.51 -15.29 8.97
CA VAL A 281 -14.27 -15.97 7.93
C VAL A 281 -13.71 -15.54 6.58
N LEU A 282 -13.27 -16.53 5.78
CA LEU A 282 -12.71 -16.37 4.43
C LEU A 282 -13.73 -16.74 3.36
#